data_AF-A0A1S1LNV9-F1
#
_entry.id   AF-A0A1S1LNV9-F1
#
_cell.length_a   1.000
_cell.length_b   1.000
_cell.length_c   1.000
_cell.angle_alpha   90.00
_cell.angle_beta   90.00
_cell.angle_gamma   90.00
#
_symmetry.space_group_name_H-M   'P 1'
#
loop_
_entity.id
_entity.type
_entity.pdbx_description
1 polymer ?
#
loop_
_entity_poly.entity_id
_entity_poly.type
_entity_poly.pdbx_seq_one_letter_code
_entity_poly.pdbx_strand_id
1 'polypeptide(L)'
;MSAAGYWSIVAHGAAAIWLYAAVGFAMMVIGFFVLDWTTPGPLRQMVRAGLPNAAVITAAGLLSQAFVIVLAIYTASGNITEGLVRALVFGLIGIAAQTICIRLIEWVVGLDVGDLLAHRRFAPATLVVAAAYVAVGLIIAAAIL
;
A
#
# COMPACT_ATOMS: atom_id res chain seq x y z
N MET A 1 20.63 6.25 34.27
CA MET A 1 20.89 6.56 32.86
C MET A 1 21.49 7.96 32.80
N SER A 2 22.66 8.18 32.19
CA SER A 2 23.24 9.52 32.09
C SER A 2 22.44 10.38 31.10
N ALA A 3 22.45 11.71 31.28
CA ALA A 3 21.79 12.63 30.34
C ALA A 3 22.28 12.41 28.90
N ALA A 4 23.59 12.18 28.71
CA ALA A 4 24.17 11.86 27.41
C ALA A 4 23.63 10.55 26.81
N GLY A 5 23.42 9.51 27.63
CA GLY A 5 22.82 8.25 27.18
C GLY A 5 21.37 8.40 26.75
N TYR A 6 20.60 9.24 27.44
CA TYR A 6 19.22 9.56 27.06
C TYR A 6 19.15 10.24 25.68
N TRP A 7 19.94 11.29 25.46
CA TRP A 7 19.95 12.01 24.17
C TRP A 7 20.41 11.12 23.00
N SER A 8 21.34 10.20 23.24
CA SER A 8 21.75 9.23 22.23
C SER A 8 20.59 8.32 21.81
N ILE A 9 19.79 7.81 22.76
CA ILE A 9 18.63 6.95 22.46
C ILE A 9 17.58 7.74 21.68
N VAL A 10 17.30 8.97 22.12
CA VAL A 10 16.32 9.85 21.44
C VAL A 10 16.77 10.16 20.01
N ALA A 11 18.05 10.53 19.80
CA ALA A 11 18.58 10.81 18.47
C ALA A 11 18.55 9.58 17.56
N HIS A 12 18.90 8.40 18.08
CA HIS A 12 18.86 7.14 17.32
C HIS A 12 17.41 6.77 16.93
N GLY A 13 16.47 6.91 17.86
CA GLY A 13 15.04 6.69 17.61
C GLY A 13 14.47 7.67 16.59
N ALA A 14 14.80 8.96 16.70
CA ALA A 14 14.38 9.98 15.74
C ALA A 14 14.90 9.70 14.32
N ALA A 15 16.18 9.30 14.18
CA ALA A 15 16.75 8.92 12.90
C ALA A 15 16.05 7.68 12.31
N ALA A 16 15.77 6.67 13.14
CA ALA A 16 15.04 5.48 12.70
C ALA A 16 13.64 5.84 12.17
N ILE A 17 12.89 6.70 12.88
CA ILE A 17 11.55 7.14 12.43
C ILE A 17 11.62 7.75 11.03
N TRP A 18 12.54 8.68 10.79
CA TRP A 18 12.67 9.32 9.48
C TRP A 18 13.08 8.34 8.38
N LEU A 19 13.97 7.39 8.66
CA LEU A 19 14.41 6.39 7.70
C LEU A 19 13.28 5.42 7.32
N TYR A 20 12.58 4.86 8.30
CA TYR A 20 11.46 3.97 8.05
C TYR A 20 10.29 4.69 7.38
N ALA A 21 10.02 5.95 7.76
CA ALA A 21 9.01 6.78 7.10
C ALA A 21 9.36 7.06 5.63
N ALA A 22 10.63 7.38 5.33
CA ALA A 22 11.09 7.62 3.97
C ALA A 22 10.99 6.36 3.10
N VAL A 23 11.41 5.20 3.62
CA VAL A 23 11.30 3.91 2.92
C VAL A 23 9.83 3.53 2.71
N GLY A 24 9.01 3.60 3.76
CA GLY A 24 7.58 3.31 3.66
C GLY A 24 6.87 4.22 2.65
N PHE A 25 7.19 5.52 2.64
CA PHE A 25 6.66 6.46 1.65
C PHE A 25 7.12 6.14 0.23
N ALA A 26 8.40 5.81 0.02
CA ALA A 26 8.91 5.41 -1.28
C ALA A 26 8.16 4.16 -1.80
N MET A 27 7.91 3.18 -0.93
CA MET A 27 7.15 1.98 -1.26
C MET A 27 5.68 2.28 -1.57
N MET A 28 5.06 3.21 -0.84
CA MET A 28 3.71 3.72 -1.16
C MET A 28 3.66 4.27 -2.58
N VAL A 29 4.60 5.15 -2.93
CA VAL A 29 4.71 5.71 -4.29
C VAL A 29 4.91 4.61 -5.33
N ILE A 30 5.81 3.66 -5.09
CA ILE A 30 6.06 2.55 -6.00
C ILE A 30 4.79 1.73 -6.23
N GLY A 31 4.12 1.25 -5.18
CA GLY A 31 2.93 0.43 -5.39
C GLY A 31 1.74 1.21 -5.96
N PHE A 32 1.62 2.51 -5.70
CA PHE A 32 0.66 3.34 -6.45
C PHE A 32 0.96 3.33 -7.96
N PHE A 33 2.22 3.46 -8.36
CA PHE A 33 2.60 3.36 -9.78
C PHE A 33 2.38 1.97 -10.35
N VAL A 34 2.63 0.91 -9.57
CA VAL A 34 2.34 -0.47 -9.97
C VAL A 34 0.83 -0.66 -10.19
N LEU A 35 0.00 -0.13 -9.29
CA LEU A 35 -1.46 -0.14 -9.44
C LEU A 35 -1.90 0.66 -10.67
N ASP A 36 -1.44 1.90 -10.85
CA ASP A 36 -1.78 2.75 -12.01
C ASP A 36 -1.35 2.11 -13.33
N TRP A 37 -0.20 1.45 -13.38
CA TRP A 37 0.27 0.79 -14.60
C TRP A 37 -0.52 -0.48 -14.89
N THR A 38 -0.84 -1.26 -13.86
CA THR A 38 -1.60 -2.47 -14.09
C THR A 38 -3.06 -2.13 -14.44
N THR A 39 -3.69 -1.15 -13.80
CA THR A 39 -5.13 -0.88 -13.94
C THR A 39 -5.50 -0.30 -15.31
N PRO A 40 -6.56 -0.81 -15.98
CA PRO A 40 -6.98 -0.27 -17.27
C PRO A 40 -7.48 1.17 -17.16
N GLY A 41 -6.88 2.06 -17.93
CA GLY A 41 -7.17 3.50 -17.93
C GLY A 41 -6.32 4.30 -16.93
N PRO A 42 -6.05 5.60 -17.20
CA PRO A 42 -5.15 6.38 -16.36
C PRO A 42 -5.82 6.73 -15.01
N LEU A 43 -5.65 5.87 -14.00
CA LEU A 43 -6.25 6.01 -12.66
C LEU A 43 -5.96 7.40 -12.08
N ARG A 44 -4.70 7.86 -12.22
CA ARG A 44 -4.29 9.20 -11.77
C ARG A 44 -5.09 10.33 -12.43
N GLN A 45 -5.42 10.19 -13.72
CA GLN A 45 -6.22 11.20 -14.43
C GLN A 45 -7.68 11.12 -14.01
N MET A 46 -8.21 9.91 -13.77
CA MET A 46 -9.59 9.69 -13.32
C MET A 46 -9.84 10.26 -11.92
N VAL A 47 -8.89 10.08 -11.01
CA VAL A 47 -8.93 10.69 -9.67
C VAL A 47 -8.87 12.22 -9.77
N ARG A 48 -7.98 12.76 -10.62
CA ARG A 48 -7.90 14.21 -10.88
C ARG A 48 -9.17 14.78 -11.52
N ALA A 49 -9.85 13.99 -12.35
CA ALA A 49 -11.13 14.34 -12.96
C ALA A 49 -12.31 14.28 -11.98
N GLY A 50 -12.09 13.84 -10.74
CA GLY A 50 -13.13 13.76 -9.71
C GLY A 50 -14.11 12.61 -9.94
N LEU A 51 -13.70 11.55 -10.64
CA LEU A 51 -14.57 10.38 -10.84
C LEU A 51 -14.74 9.63 -9.50
N PRO A 52 -15.98 9.45 -9.03
CA PRO A 52 -16.24 8.99 -7.67
C PRO A 52 -15.74 7.56 -7.43
N ASN A 53 -15.89 6.68 -8.43
CA ASN A 53 -15.46 5.29 -8.31
C ASN A 53 -13.93 5.17 -8.28
N ALA A 54 -13.25 5.95 -9.12
CA ALA A 54 -11.80 6.03 -9.13
C ALA A 54 -11.24 6.54 -7.80
N ALA A 55 -11.86 7.56 -7.21
CA ALA A 55 -11.44 8.08 -5.91
C ALA A 55 -11.55 7.01 -4.80
N VAL A 56 -12.68 6.28 -4.74
CA VAL A 56 -12.93 5.28 -3.70
C VAL A 56 -12.01 4.06 -3.85
N ILE A 57 -11.87 3.52 -5.06
CA ILE A 57 -10.98 2.37 -5.31
C ILE A 57 -9.52 2.75 -5.05
N THR A 58 -9.10 3.95 -5.47
CA THR A 58 -7.73 4.44 -5.20
C THR A 58 -7.50 4.61 -3.69
N ALA A 59 -8.45 5.17 -2.95
CA ALA A 59 -8.34 5.32 -1.51
C ALA A 59 -8.25 3.96 -0.80
N ALA A 60 -9.08 3.00 -1.20
CA ALA A 60 -9.04 1.64 -0.68
C ALA A 60 -7.71 0.93 -1.01
N GLY A 61 -7.18 1.11 -2.23
CA GLY A 61 -5.89 0.58 -2.63
C GLY A 61 -4.74 1.16 -1.83
N LEU A 62 -4.70 2.47 -1.61
CA LEU A 62 -3.68 3.11 -0.77
C LEU A 62 -3.75 2.65 0.69
N LEU A 63 -4.95 2.49 1.25
CA LEU A 63 -5.14 1.95 2.59
C LEU A 63 -4.65 0.50 2.68
N SER A 64 -5.05 -0.32 1.72
CA SER A 64 -4.63 -1.72 1.59
C SER A 64 -3.11 -1.85 1.53
N GLN A 65 -2.46 -1.02 0.72
CA GLN A 65 -1.01 -0.98 0.58
C GLN A 65 -0.31 -0.51 1.87
N ALA A 66 -0.88 0.49 2.55
CA ALA A 66 -0.35 0.99 3.81
C ALA A 66 -0.29 -0.12 4.88
N PHE A 67 -1.32 -0.97 4.98
CA PHE A 67 -1.30 -2.10 5.92
C PHE A 67 -0.14 -3.06 5.67
N VAL A 68 0.11 -3.42 4.41
CA VAL A 68 1.21 -4.30 4.02
C VAL A 68 2.57 -3.69 4.41
N ILE A 69 2.77 -2.41 4.10
CA ILE A 69 4.03 -1.71 4.39
C ILE A 69 4.23 -1.55 5.90
N VAL A 70 3.18 -1.19 6.65
CA VAL A 70 3.24 -1.06 8.11
C VAL A 70 3.63 -2.39 8.76
N LEU A 71 3.05 -3.52 8.34
CA LEU A 71 3.42 -4.82 8.91
C LEU A 71 4.80 -5.32 8.44
N ALA A 72 5.24 -4.97 7.23
CA ALA A 72 6.62 -5.21 6.80
C ALA A 72 7.64 -4.44 7.67
N ILE A 73 7.33 -3.20 8.04
CA ILE A 73 8.15 -2.41 8.97
C ILE A 73 8.06 -2.97 10.39
N TYR A 74 6.87 -3.39 10.83
CA TYR A 74 6.66 -3.93 12.17
C TYR A 74 7.42 -5.24 12.42
N THR A 75 7.46 -6.11 11.42
CA THR A 75 8.15 -7.41 11.50
C THR A 75 9.65 -7.31 11.28
N ALA A 76 10.12 -6.15 10.81
CA ALA A 76 11.53 -5.89 10.64
C ALA A 76 12.24 -5.89 12.00
N SER A 77 13.28 -6.70 12.10
CA SER A 77 14.07 -6.89 13.32
C SER A 77 15.56 -6.73 13.00
N GLY A 78 16.38 -6.60 14.04
CA GLY A 78 17.82 -6.37 13.91
C GLY A 78 18.19 -4.89 14.01
N ASN A 79 19.38 -4.55 13.51
CA ASN A 79 19.85 -3.16 13.46
C ASN A 79 19.06 -2.34 12.42
N ILE A 80 19.11 -1.01 12.50
CA ILE A 80 18.35 -0.11 11.60
C ILE A 80 18.52 -0.48 10.12
N THR A 81 19.76 -0.73 9.66
CA THR A 81 20.03 -1.09 8.26
C THR A 81 19.42 -2.43 7.87
N GLU A 82 19.55 -3.44 8.72
CA GLU A 82 19.01 -4.79 8.47
C GLU A 82 17.47 -4.76 8.45
N GLY A 83 16.87 -4.06 9.41
CA GLY A 83 15.44 -3.87 9.47
C GLY A 83 14.89 -3.09 8.27
N LEU A 84 15.57 -2.04 7.81
CA LEU A 84 15.19 -1.31 6.59
C LEU A 84 15.23 -2.19 5.34
N VAL A 85 16.29 -2.98 5.17
CA VAL A 85 16.41 -3.91 4.02
C VAL A 85 15.31 -4.98 4.08
N ARG A 86 15.06 -5.55 5.26
CA ARG A 86 14.03 -6.58 5.45
C ARG A 86 12.62 -6.03 5.19
N ALA A 87 12.31 -4.85 5.73
CA ALA A 87 11.05 -4.15 5.48
C ALA A 87 10.86 -3.85 3.98
N LEU A 88 11.92 -3.39 3.31
CA LEU A 88 11.90 -3.11 1.87
C LEU A 88 11.60 -4.38 1.07
N VAL A 89 12.32 -5.47 1.32
CA VAL A 89 12.14 -6.74 0.60
C VAL A 89 10.74 -7.30 0.82
N PHE A 90 10.31 -7.45 2.07
CA PHE A 90 9.00 -8.03 2.36
C PHE A 90 7.85 -7.14 1.94
N GLY A 91 7.95 -5.83 2.09
CA GLY A 91 6.89 -4.95 1.62
C GLY A 91 6.84 -4.88 0.09
N LEU A 92 7.96 -4.98 -0.65
CA LEU A 92 7.94 -5.08 -2.11
C LEU A 92 7.32 -6.40 -2.58
N ILE A 93 7.64 -7.52 -1.92
CA ILE A 93 6.99 -8.81 -2.18
C ILE A 93 5.49 -8.71 -1.88
N GLY A 94 5.12 -8.07 -0.77
CA GLY A 94 3.72 -7.84 -0.40
C GLY A 94 2.96 -7.01 -1.44
N ILE A 95 3.57 -5.92 -1.95
CA ILE A 95 2.99 -5.09 -3.02
C ILE A 95 2.81 -5.91 -4.31
N ALA A 96 3.80 -6.73 -4.68
CA ALA A 96 3.71 -7.60 -5.85
C ALA A 96 2.58 -8.63 -5.69
N ALA A 97 2.52 -9.31 -4.55
CA ALA A 97 1.45 -10.27 -4.25
C ALA A 97 0.07 -9.60 -4.27
N GLN A 98 -0.05 -8.40 -3.69
CA GLN A 98 -1.29 -7.62 -3.63
C GLN A 98 -1.79 -7.29 -5.04
N THR A 99 -0.88 -6.84 -5.91
CA THR A 99 -1.18 -6.54 -7.31
C THR A 99 -1.71 -7.79 -8.03
N ILE A 100 -1.07 -8.94 -7.84
CA ILE A 100 -1.49 -10.21 -8.46
C ILE A 100 -2.86 -10.66 -7.93
N CYS A 101 -3.09 -10.60 -6.62
CA CYS A 101 -4.37 -11.00 -6.02
C CYS A 101 -5.53 -10.12 -6.51
N ILE A 102 -5.30 -8.81 -6.62
CA ILE A 102 -6.32 -7.88 -7.15
C ILE A 102 -6.66 -8.25 -8.60
N ARG A 103 -5.65 -8.49 -9.46
CA ARG A 103 -5.87 -8.96 -10.84
C ARG A 103 -6.69 -10.24 -10.90
N LEU A 104 -6.41 -11.18 -10.00
CA LEU A 104 -7.13 -12.44 -9.93
C LEU A 104 -8.59 -12.21 -9.54
N ILE A 105 -8.87 -11.30 -8.61
CA ILE A 105 -10.24 -10.93 -8.23
C ILE A 105 -10.98 -10.28 -9.40
N GLU A 106 -10.34 -9.34 -10.10
CA GLU A 106 -10.92 -8.70 -11.29
C GLU A 106 -11.31 -9.75 -12.34
N TRP A 107 -10.43 -10.74 -12.55
CA TRP A 107 -10.66 -11.85 -13.47
C TRP A 107 -11.78 -12.78 -12.99
N VAL A 108 -11.79 -13.19 -11.72
CA VAL A 108 -12.82 -14.10 -11.16
C VAL A 108 -14.20 -13.46 -11.11
N VAL A 109 -14.28 -12.18 -10.76
CA VAL A 109 -15.55 -11.46 -10.67
C VAL A 109 -16.05 -11.04 -12.07
N GLY A 110 -15.18 -11.03 -13.08
CA GLY A 110 -15.54 -10.66 -14.45
C GLY A 110 -15.90 -9.17 -14.57
N LEU A 111 -15.31 -8.32 -13.74
CA LEU A 111 -15.58 -6.89 -13.75
C LEU A 111 -14.60 -6.17 -14.66
N ASP A 112 -15.12 -5.40 -15.61
CA ASP A 112 -14.35 -4.37 -16.31
C ASP A 112 -14.11 -3.18 -15.37
N VAL A 113 -13.05 -3.30 -14.56
CA VAL A 113 -12.67 -2.27 -13.59
C VAL A 113 -12.36 -0.94 -14.29
N GLY A 114 -11.79 -0.97 -15.49
CA GLY A 114 -11.55 0.25 -16.27
C GLY A 114 -12.84 1.04 -16.53
N ASP A 115 -13.89 0.36 -16.98
CA ASP A 115 -15.19 0.97 -17.21
C ASP A 115 -15.80 1.45 -15.89
N LEU A 116 -15.76 0.62 -14.83
CA LEU A 116 -16.27 0.99 -13.51
C LEU A 116 -15.61 2.27 -12.97
N LEU A 117 -14.31 2.42 -13.17
CA LEU A 117 -13.54 3.61 -12.76
C LEU A 117 -13.93 4.85 -13.59
N ALA A 118 -14.20 4.68 -14.89
CA ALA A 118 -14.57 5.75 -15.81
C ALA A 118 -16.00 6.28 -15.61
N HIS A 119 -16.84 5.58 -14.83
CA HIS A 119 -18.22 6.00 -14.58
C HIS A 119 -18.30 7.34 -13.83
N ARG A 120 -19.04 8.29 -14.40
CA ARG A 120 -19.31 9.61 -13.78
C ARG A 120 -20.23 9.54 -12.56
N ARG A 121 -21.05 8.50 -12.46
CA ARG A 121 -21.95 8.26 -11.32
C ARG A 121 -21.39 7.15 -10.46
N PHE A 122 -21.62 7.28 -9.16
CA PHE A 122 -21.21 6.28 -8.20
C PHE A 122 -21.93 4.96 -8.46
N ALA A 123 -21.16 3.88 -8.62
CA ALA A 123 -21.68 2.54 -8.79
C ALA A 123 -21.51 1.76 -7.49
N PRO A 124 -22.57 1.14 -6.92
CA PRO A 124 -22.47 0.36 -5.68
C PRO A 124 -21.42 -0.77 -5.73
N ALA A 125 -21.17 -1.34 -6.91
CA ALA A 125 -20.12 -2.33 -7.14
C ALA A 125 -18.72 -1.84 -6.72
N THR A 126 -18.47 -0.53 -6.77
CA THR A 126 -17.23 0.12 -6.30
C THR A 126 -16.92 -0.21 -4.84
N LEU A 127 -17.94 -0.28 -3.97
CA LEU A 127 -17.73 -0.60 -2.56
C LEU A 127 -17.27 -2.05 -2.37
N VAL A 128 -17.80 -2.97 -3.18
CA VAL A 128 -17.39 -4.38 -3.15
C VAL A 128 -15.94 -4.53 -3.60
N VAL A 129 -15.56 -3.84 -4.68
CA VAL A 129 -14.17 -3.82 -5.16
C VAL A 129 -13.25 -3.18 -4.13
N ALA A 130 -13.63 -2.04 -3.55
CA ALA A 130 -12.87 -1.37 -2.50
C ALA A 130 -12.67 -2.27 -1.26
N ALA A 131 -13.71 -2.97 -0.82
CA ALA A 131 -13.62 -3.92 0.28
C ALA A 131 -12.68 -5.10 -0.07
N ALA A 132 -12.73 -5.59 -1.30
CA ALA A 132 -11.84 -6.65 -1.77
C ALA A 132 -10.36 -6.20 -1.75
N TYR A 133 -10.07 -4.97 -2.18
CA TYR A 133 -8.72 -4.40 -2.09
C TYR A 133 -8.24 -4.40 -0.64
N VAL A 134 -9.03 -3.87 0.31
CA VAL A 134 -8.65 -3.84 1.73
C VAL A 134 -8.47 -5.25 2.29
N ALA A 135 -9.37 -6.19 1.98
CA ALA A 135 -9.27 -7.57 2.44
C ALA A 135 -7.98 -8.26 1.97
N VAL A 136 -7.62 -8.09 0.69
CA VAL A 136 -6.38 -8.64 0.12
C VAL A 136 -5.15 -8.07 0.84
N GLY A 137 -5.11 -6.75 1.06
CA GLY A 137 -4.01 -6.12 1.78
C GLY A 137 -3.87 -6.64 3.19
N LEU A 138 -4.98 -6.81 3.92
CA LEU A 138 -4.97 -7.36 5.26
C LEU A 138 -4.47 -8.81 5.30
N ILE A 139 -4.91 -9.66 4.37
CA ILE A 139 -4.44 -11.05 4.28
C ILE A 139 -2.92 -11.10 4.04
N ILE A 140 -2.44 -10.29 3.10
CA ILE A 140 -1.00 -10.23 2.77
C ILE A 140 -0.21 -9.65 3.93
N ALA A 141 -0.70 -8.59 4.55
CA ALA A 141 -0.07 -7.98 5.70
C ALA A 141 0.02 -8.99 6.87
N ALA A 142 -1.03 -9.79 7.09
CA ALA A 142 -1.01 -10.87 8.08
C ALA A 142 -0.03 -11.99 7.71
N ALA A 143 0.14 -12.30 6.42
CA ALA A 143 1.11 -13.30 5.96
C ALA A 143 2.58 -12.87 6.11
N ILE A 144 2.84 -11.58 6.37
CA ILE A 144 4.18 -11.05 6.64
C ILE A 144 4.60 -11.27 8.11
N LEU A 145 3.65 -11.41 9.03
CA LEU A 145 3.88 -11.70 10.46
C LEU A 145 4.49 -13.09 10.65
#